data_AF-A0AAV6D2Q7-F1
#
_entry.id   AF-A0AAV6D2Q7-F1
#
_cell.length_a   1.000
_cell.length_b   1.000
_cell.length_c   1.000
_cell.angle_alpha   90.00
_cell.angle_beta   90.00
_cell.angle_gamma   90.00
#
_symmetry.space_group_name_H-M   'P 1'
#
loop_
_entity.id
_entity.type
_entity.pdbx_description
1 polymer ?
#
loop_
_entity_poly.entity_id
_entity_poly.type
_entity_poly.pdbx_seq_one_letter_code
_entity_poly.pdbx_strand_id
1 'polypeptide(L)' 'MSATMAAVKISRFQTVLASVESLPTDDQAILAEVVTKRVAAKRRRQLVKEIAAARHDYRRGKVHRGTAADFISQLSAR' A
#
# COMPACT_ATOMS: atom_id res chain seq x y z
N MET A 1 -9.69 -40.16 -16.56
CA MET A 1 -10.40 -40.17 -15.25
C MET A 1 -9.37 -40.33 -14.15
N SER A 2 -9.70 -39.85 -12.94
CA SER A 2 -8.89 -39.72 -11.71
C SER A 2 -8.36 -38.29 -11.51
N ALA A 3 -9.23 -37.32 -11.20
CA ALA A 3 -9.87 -37.07 -9.90
C ALA A 3 -8.97 -36.32 -8.91
N THR A 4 -8.67 -35.06 -9.24
CA THR A 4 -8.46 -34.00 -8.25
C THR A 4 -8.94 -32.64 -8.79
N MET A 5 -10.21 -32.54 -9.21
CA MET A 5 -10.92 -31.25 -9.16
C MET A 5 -11.30 -30.98 -7.70
N ALA A 6 -10.30 -30.83 -6.83
CA ALA A 6 -10.52 -30.18 -5.56
C ALA A 6 -10.74 -28.71 -5.90
N ALA A 7 -11.94 -28.20 -5.65
CA ALA A 7 -12.29 -26.81 -5.86
C ALA A 7 -11.33 -25.90 -5.08
N VAL A 8 -10.23 -25.50 -5.71
CA VAL A 8 -9.34 -24.48 -5.20
C VAL A 8 -10.18 -23.22 -5.17
N LYS A 9 -10.46 -22.70 -3.97
CA LYS A 9 -10.93 -21.31 -3.83
C LYS A 9 -9.81 -20.42 -4.34
N ILE A 10 -9.83 -20.14 -5.64
CA ILE A 10 -8.91 -19.20 -6.27
C ILE A 10 -9.19 -17.84 -5.62
N SER A 11 -8.17 -17.28 -4.97
CA SER A 11 -8.32 -15.97 -4.35
C SER A 11 -8.63 -14.94 -5.43
N ARG A 12 -9.38 -13.89 -5.09
CA ARG A 12 -9.67 -12.80 -6.03
C ARG A 12 -8.41 -12.24 -6.69
N PHE A 13 -7.30 -12.24 -5.96
CA PHE A 13 -5.99 -11.86 -6.49
C PHE A 13 -5.53 -12.77 -7.63
N GLN A 14 -5.58 -14.09 -7.41
CA GLN A 14 -5.17 -15.09 -8.42
C GLN A 14 -6.07 -15.04 -9.66
N THR A 15 -7.39 -14.81 -9.49
CA THR A 15 -8.29 -14.63 -10.63
C THR A 15 -7.93 -13.40 -11.48
N VAL A 16 -7.59 -12.28 -10.83
CA VAL A 16 -7.18 -11.06 -11.53
C VAL A 16 -5.84 -11.27 -12.24
N LEU A 17 -4.89 -11.93 -11.58
CA LEU A 17 -3.59 -12.23 -12.18
C LEU A 17 -3.73 -13.08 -13.44
N ALA A 18 -4.48 -14.19 -13.37
CA ALA A 18 -4.77 -15.04 -14.52
C ALA A 18 -5.49 -14.27 -15.66
N SER A 19 -6.35 -13.31 -15.31
CA SER A 19 -7.02 -12.46 -16.32
C SER A 19 -6.03 -11.53 -17.02
N VAL A 20 -5.05 -10.98 -16.29
CA VAL A 20 -3.99 -10.15 -16.89
C VAL A 20 -3.09 -11.00 -17.78
N GLU A 21 -2.68 -12.18 -17.32
CA GLU A 21 -1.82 -13.10 -18.08
C GLU A 21 -2.45 -13.58 -19.40
N SER A 22 -3.77 -13.54 -19.52
CA SER A 22 -4.50 -13.88 -20.75
C SER A 22 -4.47 -12.79 -21.83
N LEU A 23 -4.01 -11.58 -21.50
CA LEU A 23 -3.91 -10.46 -22.44
C LEU A 23 -2.66 -10.59 -23.34
N PRO A 24 -2.62 -9.93 -24.51
CA PRO A 24 -1.39 -9.76 -25.26
C PRO A 24 -0.27 -9.12 -24.44
N THR A 25 0.99 -9.49 -24.70
CA THR A 25 2.15 -9.00 -23.93
C THR A 25 2.22 -7.48 -23.82
N ASP A 26 1.91 -6.77 -24.91
CA ASP A 26 1.93 -5.30 -24.92
C ASP A 26 0.86 -4.71 -23.99
N ASP A 27 -0.35 -5.30 -23.99
CA ASP A 27 -1.44 -4.90 -23.11
C ASP A 27 -1.11 -5.20 -21.64
N GLN A 28 -0.45 -6.32 -21.36
CA GLN A 28 0.06 -6.63 -20.02
C GLN A 28 1.05 -5.58 -19.53
N ALA A 29 1.99 -5.17 -20.39
CA ALA A 29 2.99 -4.16 -20.07
C ALA A 29 2.34 -2.78 -19.78
N ILE A 30 1.38 -2.37 -20.62
CA ILE A 30 0.61 -1.13 -20.42
C ILE A 30 -0.15 -1.19 -19.09
N LEU A 31 -0.81 -2.32 -18.80
CA LEU A 31 -1.60 -2.47 -17.58
C LEU A 31 -0.71 -2.42 -16.32
N ALA A 32 0.46 -3.06 -16.36
CA ALA A 32 1.45 -3.00 -15.28
C ALA A 32 1.90 -1.55 -15.01
N GLU A 33 2.17 -0.78 -16.05
CA GLU A 33 2.55 0.63 -15.93
C GLU A 33 1.43 1.47 -15.30
N VAL A 34 0.19 1.31 -15.80
CA VAL A 34 -0.98 2.03 -15.30
C VAL A 34 -1.24 1.72 -13.83
N VAL A 35 -1.19 0.45 -13.43
CA VAL A 35 -1.39 0.02 -12.04
C VAL A 35 -0.30 0.64 -11.15
N THR A 36 0.96 0.57 -11.56
CA THR A 36 2.09 1.15 -10.82
C THR A 36 1.91 2.65 -10.58
N LYS A 37 1.58 3.41 -11.64
CA LYS A 37 1.30 4.85 -11.55
C LYS A 37 0.15 5.16 -10.59
N ARG A 38 -0.94 4.38 -10.65
CA ARG A 38 -2.11 4.55 -9.78
C ARG A 38 -1.81 4.25 -8.31
N VAL A 39 -1.02 3.21 -8.03
CA VAL A 39 -0.58 2.89 -6.65
C VAL A 39 0.29 4.01 -6.09
N ALA A 40 1.27 4.50 -6.87
CA ALA A 40 2.11 5.62 -6.46
C ALA A 40 1.29 6.91 -6.22
N ALA A 41 0.30 7.19 -7.06
CA ALA A 41 -0.59 8.32 -6.87
C ALA A 41 -1.43 8.22 -5.58
N LYS A 42 -1.96 7.03 -5.25
CA LYS A 42 -2.69 6.81 -3.99
C LYS A 42 -1.80 7.03 -2.77
N ARG A 43 -0.57 6.50 -2.79
CA ARG A 43 0.42 6.72 -1.71
C ARG A 43 0.74 8.21 -1.53
N ARG A 44 0.98 8.94 -2.62
CA ARG A 44 1.19 10.41 -2.55
C ARG A 44 0.02 11.16 -1.94
N ARG A 45 -1.22 10.81 -2.30
CA ARG A 45 -2.42 11.42 -1.69
C ARG A 45 -2.50 11.15 -0.19
N GLN A 46 -2.12 9.95 0.24
CA GLN A 46 -2.07 9.60 1.65
C GLN A 46 -1.00 10.41 2.40
N LEU A 47 0.20 10.53 1.84
CA LEU A 47 1.27 11.36 2.41
C LEU A 47 0.87 12.83 2.55
N VAL A 48 0.15 13.39 1.56
CA VAL A 48 -0.35 14.77 1.65
C VAL A 48 -1.29 14.94 2.85
N LYS A 49 -2.15 13.97 3.13
CA LYS A 49 -3.04 14.00 4.31
C LYS A 49 -2.25 13.93 5.61
N GLU A 50 -1.27 13.04 5.68
CA GLU A 50 -0.40 12.87 6.86
C GLU A 50 0.42 14.13 7.14
N ILE A 51 1.00 14.75 6.10
CA ILE A 51 1.72 16.02 6.21
C ILE A 51 0.78 17.14 6.68
N ALA A 52 -0.44 17.20 6.16
CA ALA A 52 -1.42 18.20 6.58
C ALA A 52 -1.79 18.04 8.06
N ALA A 53 -2.01 16.79 8.51
CA ALA A 53 -2.26 16.48 9.91
C ALA A 53 -1.07 16.85 10.81
N ALA A 54 0.14 16.44 10.44
CA ALA A 54 1.37 16.77 11.18
C ALA A 54 1.60 18.29 11.30
N ARG A 55 1.38 19.04 10.21
CA ARG A 55 1.46 20.51 10.22
C ARG A 55 0.39 21.14 11.12
N HIS A 56 -0.83 20.61 11.10
CA HIS A 56 -1.89 21.06 11.99
C HIS A 56 -1.51 20.86 13.47
N ASP A 57 -1.01 19.68 13.83
CA ASP A 57 -0.64 19.35 15.20
C ASP A 57 0.56 20.17 15.68
N TYR A 58 1.55 20.39 14.80
CA TYR A 58 2.66 21.30 15.07
C TYR A 58 2.18 22.72 15.40
N ARG A 59 1.30 23.31 14.57
CA ARG A 59 0.75 24.65 14.81
C ARG A 59 -0.07 24.74 16.09
N ARG A 60 -0.73 23.66 16.49
CA ARG A 60 -1.54 23.57 17.71
C ARG A 60 -0.70 23.29 18.96
N GLY A 61 0.62 23.18 18.83
CA GLY A 61 1.50 22.81 19.94
C GLY A 61 1.31 21.36 20.42
N LYS A 62 0.60 20.52 19.66
CA LYS A 62 0.41 19.09 19.93
C LYS A 62 1.64 18.29 19.52
N VAL A 63 2.82 18.77 19.91
CA VAL A 63 4.12 18.19 19.60
C VAL A 63 4.93 18.08 20.87
N HIS A 64 5.58 16.94 21.05
CA HIS A 64 6.47 16.72 22.19
C HIS A 64 7.84 17.27 21.82
N ARG A 65 8.46 18.00 22.75
CA ARG A 65 9.87 18.41 22.63
C ARG A 65 10.68 17.61 23.63
N GLY A 66 11.78 17.04 23.16
CA GLY A 66 12.65 16.20 23.95
C GLY A 66 13.89 15.82 23.15
N THR A 67 14.82 15.15 23.81
CA THR A 67 16.02 14.59 23.18
C THR A 67 15.67 13.35 22.36
N ALA A 68 16.60 12.92 21.50
CA ALA A 68 16.47 11.63 20.82
C ALA A 68 16.33 10.46 21.80
N ALA A 69 16.96 10.53 22.98
CA ALA A 69 16.82 9.54 24.03
C ALA A 69 15.39 9.48 24.59
N ASP A 70 14.75 10.64 24.82
CA ASP A 70 13.36 10.72 25.27
C ASP A 70 12.39 10.10 24.24
N PHE A 71 12.66 10.31 22.95
CA PHE A 71 11.88 9.72 21.87
C PHE A 71 12.02 8.19 21.81
N ILE A 72 13.25 7.67 21.88
CA ILE A 72 13.50 6.22 21.86
C ILE A 72 12.86 5.53 23.07
N SER A 73 12.94 6.15 24.25
CA SER A 73 12.29 5.63 25.46
C SER A 73 10.77 5.50 25.29
N GLN A 74 10.10 6.49 24.69
CA GLN A 74 8.66 6.44 24.41
C GLN A 74 8.26 5.36 23.38
N LEU A 75 9.09 5.12 22.36
CA LEU A 75 8.83 4.07 21.37
C LEU A 75 8.99 2.66 21.94
N SER A 76 9.94 2.49 22.85
CA SER A 76 10.28 1.19 23.45
C SER A 76 9.32 0.78 24.57
N ALA A 77 8.57 1.74 25.12
CA ALA A 77 7.58 1.55 26.17
C ALA A 77 6.19 1.14 25.66
N ARG A 78 6.07 0.78 24.37
CA ARG A 78 4.80 0.60 23.66
C ARG A 78 4.60 -0.83 23.16
#